data_AF-A0A0H2XD33-F1
#
_entry.id   AF-A0A0H2XD33-F1
#
_cell.length_a   1.000
_cell.length_b   1.000
_cell.length_c   1.000
_cell.angle_alpha   90.00
_cell.angle_beta   90.00
_cell.angle_gamma   90.00
#
_symmetry.space_group_name_H-M   'P 1'
#
loop_
_entity.id
_entity.type
_entity.pdbx_description
1 polymer ?
#
loop_
_entity_poly.entity_id
_entity_poly.type
_entity_poly.pdbx_seq_one_letter_code
_entity_poly.pdbx_strand_id
1 'polypeptide(L)'
;MALSKGAGHDGNGKLWATGGGVSTILPNPSWQSGSHRKLPDISFDAAQSTGAYIYNYGQLQQIGGTSLSAPIFTGFWARLLSANGTGLGFPAARFYHSIPTHASLVRYDVTSGNNGYSGYGYKASTGWDYPTGWGSINISNLNQLIQSGGFN
;
A
#
# COMPACT_ATOMS: atom_id res chain seq x y z
N MET A 1 7.86 2.81 -4.02
CA MET A 1 6.80 3.68 -3.46
C MET A 1 7.21 5.14 -3.57
N ALA A 2 6.27 6.03 -3.88
CA ALA A 2 6.53 7.47 -4.02
C ALA A 2 6.37 8.20 -2.68
N LEU A 3 7.45 8.30 -1.91
CA LEU A 3 7.54 9.21 -0.77
C LEU A 3 8.34 10.44 -1.16
N SER A 4 7.94 11.60 -0.64
CA SER A 4 8.60 12.87 -0.84
C SER A 4 10.00 12.83 -0.22
N LYS A 5 11.03 13.08 -1.04
CA LYS A 5 12.44 13.26 -0.62
C LYS A 5 12.86 14.73 -0.83
N GLY A 6 12.22 15.66 -0.14
CA GLY A 6 12.42 17.10 -0.37
C GLY A 6 11.79 17.58 -1.68
N ALA A 7 11.94 18.90 -1.98
CA ALA A 7 11.42 19.65 -3.15
C ALA A 7 10.41 18.89 -4.03
N GLY A 8 9.26 18.49 -3.44
CA GLY A 8 8.40 17.43 -3.97
C GLY A 8 7.49 17.87 -5.12
N HIS A 9 7.83 18.96 -5.81
CA HIS A 9 6.98 19.57 -6.81
C HIS A 9 7.50 19.33 -8.23
N ASP A 10 6.59 19.11 -9.16
CA ASP A 10 6.90 19.31 -10.58
C ASP A 10 7.12 20.80 -10.89
N GLY A 11 7.49 21.11 -12.14
CA GLY A 11 7.68 22.50 -12.60
C GLY A 11 6.45 23.41 -12.48
N ASN A 12 5.28 22.86 -12.12
CA ASN A 12 4.03 23.58 -11.91
C ASN A 12 3.66 23.69 -10.41
N GLY A 13 4.54 23.29 -9.50
CA GLY A 13 4.24 23.36 -8.07
C GLY A 13 3.29 22.24 -7.60
N LYS A 14 3.12 21.14 -8.34
CA LYS A 14 2.27 20.02 -7.91
C LYS A 14 3.07 18.97 -7.14
N LEU A 15 2.62 18.65 -5.93
CA LEU A 15 3.21 17.58 -5.12
C LEU A 15 2.88 16.20 -5.71
N TRP A 16 3.92 15.42 -6.01
CA TRP A 16 3.79 14.02 -6.44
C TRP A 16 4.26 13.07 -5.33
N ALA A 17 3.32 12.65 -4.50
CA ALA A 17 3.54 11.69 -3.42
C ALA A 17 2.35 10.73 -3.29
N THR A 18 2.53 9.65 -2.53
CA THR A 18 1.44 8.75 -2.15
C THR A 18 0.31 9.49 -1.42
N GLY A 19 -0.94 9.18 -1.74
CA GLY A 19 -2.09 9.67 -0.97
C GLY A 19 -2.24 8.85 0.32
N GLY A 20 -2.51 9.53 1.43
CA GLY A 20 -2.58 8.88 2.74
C GLY A 20 -3.00 9.82 3.85
N GLY A 21 -3.78 9.33 4.80
CA GLY A 21 -4.37 10.14 5.86
C GLY A 21 -5.58 9.50 6.52
N VAL A 22 -6.44 10.34 7.08
CA VAL A 22 -7.67 9.93 7.76
C VAL A 22 -8.89 10.52 7.05
N SER A 23 -9.93 9.72 6.84
CA SER A 23 -11.18 10.18 6.24
C SER A 23 -11.90 11.18 7.16
N THR A 24 -12.57 12.17 6.58
CA THR A 24 -13.45 13.09 7.31
C THR A 24 -14.92 12.67 7.27
N ILE A 25 -15.25 11.60 6.52
CA ILE A 25 -16.62 11.17 6.26
C ILE A 25 -16.87 9.69 6.58
N LEU A 26 -15.85 8.83 6.42
CA LEU A 26 -16.01 7.40 6.68
C LEU A 26 -15.63 7.10 8.13
N PRO A 27 -16.55 6.52 8.92
CA PRO A 27 -16.24 6.10 10.28
C PRO A 27 -15.15 5.02 10.27
N ASN A 28 -14.47 4.88 11.40
CA ASN A 28 -13.45 3.86 11.56
C ASN A 28 -14.09 2.45 11.50
N PRO A 29 -13.65 1.56 10.61
CA PRO A 29 -14.11 0.19 10.63
C PRO A 29 -13.58 -0.53 11.88
N SER A 30 -14.32 -1.53 12.36
CA SER A 30 -14.00 -2.22 13.63
C SER A 30 -12.63 -2.90 13.67
N TRP A 31 -12.06 -3.23 12.51
CA TRP A 31 -10.72 -3.84 12.40
C TRP A 31 -9.57 -2.82 12.43
N GLN A 32 -9.86 -1.51 12.32
CA GLN A 32 -8.89 -0.45 12.52
C GLN A 32 -9.08 0.19 13.90
N SER A 33 -8.06 0.90 14.38
CA SER A 33 -8.16 1.75 15.56
C SER A 33 -8.33 3.23 15.19
N GLY A 34 -9.09 3.98 15.98
CA GLY A 34 -9.32 5.42 15.81
C GLY A 34 -10.79 5.76 15.58
N SER A 35 -11.06 7.01 15.15
CA SER A 35 -12.42 7.52 14.96
C SER A 35 -12.92 7.46 13.51
N HIS A 36 -12.02 7.52 12.53
CA HIS A 36 -12.35 7.48 11.10
C HIS A 36 -11.43 6.54 10.31
N ARG A 37 -11.86 6.13 9.11
CA ARG A 37 -11.08 5.24 8.23
C ARG A 37 -9.72 5.87 7.91
N LYS A 38 -8.65 5.20 8.32
CA LYS A 38 -7.27 5.60 8.03
C LYS A 38 -6.75 4.87 6.80
N LEU A 39 -6.09 5.55 5.86
CA LEU A 39 -5.64 4.99 4.58
C LEU A 39 -4.18 5.38 4.27
N PRO A 40 -3.44 4.58 3.49
CA PRO A 40 -3.85 3.31 2.84
C PRO A 40 -3.78 2.10 3.79
N ASP A 41 -4.25 0.95 3.32
CA ASP A 41 -4.11 -0.31 4.08
C ASP A 41 -2.71 -0.92 3.88
N ILE A 42 -2.25 -0.95 2.62
CA ILE A 42 -0.97 -1.49 2.15
C ILE A 42 -0.48 -0.69 0.95
N SER A 43 0.80 -0.83 0.59
CA SER A 43 1.42 -0.09 -0.51
C SER A 43 2.39 -0.92 -1.33
N PHE A 44 2.46 -0.65 -2.63
CA PHE A 44 3.43 -1.22 -3.58
C PHE A 44 4.16 -0.09 -4.33
N ASP A 45 4.86 -0.43 -5.42
CA ASP A 45 5.61 0.58 -6.14
C ASP A 45 4.73 1.63 -6.82
N ALA A 46 5.20 2.88 -6.76
CA ALA A 46 4.46 4.06 -7.19
C ALA A 46 5.37 5.23 -7.57
N ALA A 47 6.70 5.17 -7.39
CA ALA A 47 7.55 6.27 -7.85
C ALA A 47 7.75 6.14 -9.37
N GLN A 48 7.64 7.24 -10.12
CA GLN A 48 7.88 7.20 -11.57
C GLN A 48 9.32 6.73 -11.87
N SER A 49 10.30 7.17 -11.07
CA SER A 49 11.71 6.83 -11.23
C SER A 49 12.03 5.34 -11.04
N THR A 50 11.18 4.59 -10.34
CA THR A 50 11.28 3.13 -10.18
C THR A 50 10.14 2.38 -10.88
N GLY A 51 9.30 3.11 -11.63
CA GLY A 51 8.04 2.62 -12.15
C GLY A 51 8.20 1.56 -13.23
N ALA A 52 7.06 0.99 -13.63
CA ALA A 52 7.00 -0.06 -14.63
C ALA A 52 7.17 0.49 -16.04
N TYR A 53 7.77 -0.30 -16.93
CA TYR A 53 7.79 -0.03 -18.36
C TYR A 53 6.48 -0.54 -18.99
N ILE A 54 5.68 0.39 -19.52
CA ILE A 54 4.37 0.13 -20.11
C ILE A 54 4.40 0.59 -21.57
N TYR A 55 3.83 -0.23 -22.46
CA TYR A 55 3.57 0.19 -23.83
C TYR A 55 2.33 1.08 -23.88
N ASN A 56 2.51 2.32 -24.32
CA ASN A 56 1.44 3.30 -24.49
C ASN A 56 1.52 3.87 -25.91
N TYR A 57 0.46 3.70 -26.70
CA TYR A 57 0.46 4.03 -28.14
C TYR A 57 1.68 3.45 -28.91
N GLY A 58 2.06 2.20 -28.58
CA GLY A 58 3.18 1.49 -29.20
C GLY A 58 4.58 1.95 -28.74
N GLN A 59 4.67 2.92 -27.84
CA GLN A 59 5.93 3.41 -27.28
C GLN A 59 6.12 2.93 -25.85
N LEU A 60 7.36 2.57 -25.50
CA LEU A 60 7.69 2.16 -24.13
C LEU A 60 7.85 3.40 -23.24
N GLN A 61 7.11 3.44 -22.14
CA GLN A 61 7.12 4.55 -21.17
C GLN A 61 7.34 4.01 -19.76
N GLN A 62 8.16 4.69 -18.95
CA GLN A 62 8.29 4.38 -17.52
C GLN A 62 7.22 5.14 -16.72
N ILE A 63 6.29 4.41 -16.11
CA ILE A 63 5.09 4.96 -15.46
C ILE A 63 5.04 4.49 -14.01
N GLY A 64 4.75 5.42 -13.08
CA GLY A 64 4.52 5.15 -11.67
C GLY A 64 3.12 5.58 -11.22
N GLY A 65 3.06 6.17 -10.02
CA GLY A 65 1.83 6.55 -9.32
C GLY A 65 1.21 5.41 -8.52
N THR A 66 0.31 5.73 -7.60
CA THR A 66 -0.50 4.70 -6.92
C THR A 66 -1.40 3.95 -7.90
N SER A 67 -1.65 4.51 -9.08
CA SER A 67 -2.23 3.82 -10.25
C SER A 67 -1.41 2.61 -10.72
N LEU A 68 -0.10 2.54 -10.47
CA LEU A 68 0.72 1.34 -10.65
C LEU A 68 0.61 0.41 -9.43
N SER A 69 0.63 0.96 -8.22
CA SER A 69 0.53 0.18 -6.97
C SER A 69 -0.74 -0.67 -6.89
N ALA A 70 -1.89 -0.12 -7.31
CA ALA A 70 -3.17 -0.81 -7.27
C ALA A 70 -3.20 -2.11 -8.12
N PRO A 71 -2.87 -2.10 -9.44
CA PRO A 71 -2.88 -3.31 -10.24
C PRO A 71 -1.80 -4.33 -9.84
N ILE A 72 -0.68 -3.91 -9.24
CA ILE A 72 0.29 -4.84 -8.64
C ILE A 72 -0.40 -5.67 -7.55
N PHE A 73 -1.09 -5.02 -6.61
CA PHE A 73 -1.84 -5.74 -5.58
C PHE A 73 -2.93 -6.62 -6.18
N THR A 74 -3.73 -6.09 -7.12
CA THR A 74 -4.81 -6.84 -7.77
C THR A 74 -4.28 -8.11 -8.43
N GLY A 75 -3.15 -8.04 -9.14
CA GLY A 75 -2.52 -9.21 -9.76
C GLY A 75 -2.08 -10.25 -8.74
N PHE A 76 -1.45 -9.84 -7.63
CA PHE A 76 -1.07 -10.78 -6.58
C PHE A 76 -2.27 -11.39 -5.86
N TRP A 77 -3.29 -10.59 -5.55
CA TRP A 77 -4.52 -11.08 -4.93
C TRP A 77 -5.25 -12.09 -5.84
N ALA A 78 -5.31 -11.83 -7.15
CA ALA A 78 -5.87 -12.78 -8.12
C ALA A 78 -5.11 -14.11 -8.16
N ARG A 79 -3.78 -14.09 -8.00
CA ARG A 79 -2.98 -15.34 -7.89
C ARG A 79 -3.30 -16.11 -6.62
N LEU A 80 -3.50 -15.43 -5.49
CA LEU A 80 -3.91 -16.06 -4.24
C LEU A 80 -5.31 -16.68 -4.34
N LEU A 81 -6.26 -15.97 -4.96
CA LEU A 81 -7.59 -16.52 -5.27
C LEU A 81 -7.50 -17.74 -6.20
N SER A 82 -6.59 -17.73 -7.18
CA SER A 82 -6.38 -18.87 -8.07
C SER A 82 -5.80 -20.08 -7.34
N ALA A 83 -4.92 -19.86 -6.36
CA ALA A 83 -4.28 -20.92 -5.59
C ALA A 83 -5.16 -21.50 -4.46
N ASN A 84 -6.10 -20.72 -3.93
CA ASN A 84 -6.86 -21.07 -2.73
C ASN A 84 -8.39 -21.04 -2.92
N GLY A 85 -8.86 -20.78 -4.15
CA GLY A 85 -10.27 -20.58 -4.45
C GLY A 85 -10.77 -19.15 -4.17
N THR A 86 -12.03 -18.89 -4.51
CA THR A 86 -12.63 -17.54 -4.43
C THR A 86 -13.10 -17.13 -3.04
N GLY A 87 -12.97 -18.01 -2.05
CA GLY A 87 -13.47 -17.81 -0.67
C GLY A 87 -12.68 -16.80 0.17
N LEU A 88 -11.58 -16.23 -0.34
CA LEU A 88 -10.78 -15.25 0.41
C LEU A 88 -11.49 -13.89 0.60
N GLY A 89 -12.43 -13.54 -0.28
CA GLY A 89 -13.31 -12.38 -0.12
C GLY A 89 -12.58 -11.05 0.07
N PHE A 90 -13.17 -10.17 0.88
CA PHE A 90 -12.62 -8.87 1.26
C PHE A 90 -11.55 -9.02 2.37
N PRO A 91 -10.27 -8.70 2.11
CA PRO A 91 -9.18 -9.12 3.00
C PRO A 91 -8.82 -8.11 4.10
N ALA A 92 -9.42 -6.91 4.14
CA ALA A 92 -8.91 -5.84 5.01
C ALA A 92 -8.93 -6.23 6.48
N ALA A 93 -10.05 -6.72 7.01
CA ALA A 93 -10.14 -7.13 8.42
C ALA A 93 -9.09 -8.19 8.78
N ARG A 94 -8.87 -9.17 7.90
CA ARG A 94 -7.88 -10.24 8.07
C ARG A 94 -6.44 -9.72 8.05
N PHE A 95 -6.13 -8.75 7.19
CA PHE A 95 -4.82 -8.09 7.20
C PHE A 95 -4.57 -7.39 8.53
N TYR A 96 -5.51 -6.58 9.00
CA TYR A 96 -5.37 -5.85 10.27
C TYR A 96 -5.32 -6.78 11.49
N HIS A 97 -5.94 -7.96 11.42
CA HIS A 97 -5.85 -8.97 12.46
C HIS A 97 -4.52 -9.75 12.42
N SER A 98 -4.07 -10.16 11.23
CA SER A 98 -2.95 -11.10 11.07
C SER A 98 -1.58 -10.41 11.10
N ILE A 99 -1.45 -9.21 10.54
CA ILE A 99 -0.14 -8.53 10.43
C ILE A 99 0.51 -8.26 11.79
N PRO A 100 -0.21 -7.78 12.83
CA PRO A 100 0.39 -7.55 14.15
C PRO A 100 0.96 -8.81 14.82
N THR A 101 0.40 -9.99 14.51
CA THR A 101 0.82 -11.28 15.08
C THR A 101 1.75 -12.06 14.15
N HIS A 102 1.89 -11.64 12.90
CA HIS A 102 2.71 -12.29 11.87
C HIS A 102 3.54 -11.25 11.10
N ALA A 103 4.60 -10.72 11.73
CA ALA A 103 5.46 -9.71 11.13
C ALA A 103 6.05 -10.13 9.76
N SER A 104 6.20 -11.43 9.52
CA SER A 104 6.68 -11.98 8.24
C SER A 104 5.73 -11.74 7.06
N LEU A 105 4.47 -11.35 7.30
CA LEU A 105 3.52 -10.95 6.27
C LEU A 105 3.91 -9.63 5.60
N VAL A 106 4.67 -8.77 6.28
CA VAL A 106 5.17 -7.52 5.72
C VAL A 106 6.55 -7.78 5.12
N ARG A 107 6.66 -7.62 3.79
CA ARG A 107 7.93 -7.75 3.08
C ARG A 107 8.85 -6.56 3.34
N TYR A 108 8.26 -5.36 3.32
CA TYR A 108 8.92 -4.09 3.59
C TYR A 108 7.98 -3.18 4.37
N ASP A 109 8.30 -3.00 5.66
CA ASP A 109 7.78 -1.93 6.50
C ASP A 109 8.55 -0.66 6.14
N VAL A 110 7.85 0.41 5.75
CA VAL A 110 8.50 1.61 5.25
C VAL A 110 8.58 2.65 6.35
N THR A 111 9.79 2.93 6.80
CA THR A 111 10.02 3.73 8.01
C THR A 111 10.66 5.09 7.73
N SER A 112 10.82 5.46 6.45
CA SER A 112 11.49 6.70 6.05
C SER A 112 10.79 7.37 4.89
N GLY A 113 10.62 8.69 5.01
CA GLY A 113 9.95 9.55 4.04
C GLY A 113 8.68 10.18 4.60
N ASN A 114 8.01 10.99 3.78
CA ASN A 114 6.73 11.61 4.12
C ASN A 114 5.87 11.76 2.86
N ASN A 115 4.58 12.00 3.02
CA ASN A 115 3.66 12.26 1.91
C ASN A 115 3.26 13.74 1.78
N GLY A 116 4.11 14.65 2.24
CA GLY A 116 3.86 16.08 2.20
C GLY A 116 5.03 16.90 1.69
N TYR A 117 5.02 18.18 2.05
CA TYR A 117 5.97 19.17 1.60
C TYR A 117 6.14 20.29 2.62
N SER A 118 7.31 20.94 2.62
CA SER A 118 7.63 22.08 3.52
C SER A 118 7.28 21.84 4.99
N GLY A 119 7.58 20.64 5.48
CA GLY A 119 7.33 20.26 6.88
C GLY A 119 5.90 19.79 7.19
N TYR A 120 4.98 19.87 6.22
CA TYR A 120 3.63 19.32 6.33
C TYR A 120 3.55 17.87 5.83
N GLY A 121 2.40 17.24 6.07
CA GLY A 121 2.09 15.86 5.71
C GLY A 121 2.46 14.86 6.80
N TYR A 122 2.15 13.59 6.54
CA TYR A 122 2.45 12.51 7.46
C TYR A 122 3.83 11.91 7.18
N LYS A 123 4.50 11.50 8.26
CA LYS A 123 5.79 10.82 8.18
C LYS A 123 5.59 9.31 8.24
N ALA A 124 6.44 8.60 7.51
CA ALA A 124 6.54 7.16 7.60
C ALA A 124 7.19 6.77 8.94
N SER A 125 6.82 5.61 9.49
CA SER A 125 7.29 5.14 10.80
C SER A 125 7.14 3.62 10.90
N THR A 126 7.79 2.99 11.89
CA THR A 126 7.63 1.55 12.14
C THR A 126 6.17 1.15 12.32
N GLY A 127 5.75 0.11 11.62
CA GLY A 127 4.39 -0.43 11.66
C GLY A 127 3.43 0.29 10.70
N TRP A 128 2.15 0.36 11.07
CA TRP A 128 1.17 1.04 10.23
C TRP A 128 1.37 2.56 10.26
N ASP A 129 1.50 3.20 9.10
CA ASP A 129 1.56 4.66 8.97
C ASP A 129 0.66 5.23 7.86
N TYR A 130 0.44 6.54 7.90
CA TYR A 130 -0.43 7.20 6.91
C TYR A 130 0.14 7.23 5.50
N PRO A 131 1.47 7.39 5.26
CA PRO A 131 1.96 7.36 3.90
C PRO A 131 1.85 5.99 3.22
N THR A 132 2.01 4.90 3.97
CA THR A 132 2.28 3.57 3.39
C THR A 132 1.42 2.44 3.92
N GLY A 133 0.61 2.69 4.95
CA GLY A 133 -0.17 1.66 5.63
C GLY A 133 0.76 0.68 6.32
N TRP A 134 0.51 -0.62 6.18
CA TRP A 134 1.43 -1.67 6.65
C TRP A 134 2.69 -1.85 5.77
N GLY A 135 2.84 -1.05 4.71
CA GLY A 135 3.86 -1.28 3.69
C GLY A 135 3.47 -2.38 2.70
N SER A 136 4.46 -3.09 2.18
CA SER A 136 4.24 -4.10 1.11
C SER A 136 4.15 -5.52 1.67
N ILE A 137 3.27 -6.33 1.09
CA ILE A 137 2.97 -7.68 1.58
C ILE A 137 3.91 -8.72 0.97
N ASN A 138 4.39 -9.65 1.79
CA ASN A 138 5.07 -10.86 1.34
C ASN A 138 4.04 -11.89 0.88
N ILE A 139 3.88 -12.02 -0.44
CA ILE A 139 2.85 -12.88 -1.05
C ILE A 139 3.07 -14.37 -0.74
N SER A 140 4.32 -14.83 -0.64
CA SER A 140 4.64 -16.23 -0.31
C SER A 140 4.21 -16.55 1.12
N ASN A 141 4.56 -15.69 2.07
CA ASN A 141 4.21 -15.89 3.48
C ASN A 141 2.71 -15.76 3.70
N LEU A 142 2.05 -14.83 3.00
CA LEU A 142 0.60 -14.72 3.01
C LEU A 142 -0.07 -16.00 2.48
N ASN A 143 0.43 -16.55 1.36
CA ASN A 143 -0.11 -17.80 0.82
C ASN A 143 0.05 -18.97 1.81
N GLN A 144 1.21 -19.07 2.47
CA GLN A 144 1.45 -20.09 3.50
C GLN A 144 0.46 -19.95 4.67
N LEU A 145 0.21 -18.72 5.14
CA LEU A 145 -0.74 -18.46 6.22
C LEU A 145 -2.19 -18.78 5.80
N ILE A 146 -2.56 -18.49 4.55
CA ILE A 146 -3.87 -18.87 4.00
C ILE A 146 -4.01 -20.39 3.98
N GLN A 147 -3.01 -21.11 3.47
CA GLN A 147 -3.03 -22.57 3.36
C GLN A 147 -3.02 -23.28 4.72
N SER A 148 -2.43 -22.68 5.75
CA SER A 148 -2.51 -23.19 7.12
C SER A 148 -3.82 -22.85 7.83
N GLY A 149 -4.75 -22.14 7.16
CA GLY A 149 -6.00 -21.67 7.76
C GLY A 149 -5.81 -20.59 8.82
N GLY A 150 -4.66 -19.90 8.83
CA GLY A 150 -4.34 -18.85 9.81
C GLY A 150 -4.74 -17.44 9.39
N PHE A 151 -5.14 -17.24 8.13
CA PHE A 151 -5.62 -15.94 7.62
C PHE A 151 -7.14 -15.82 7.80
N ASN A 152 -7.58 -15.57 9.03
CA ASN A 152 -8.99 -15.50 9.44
C ASN A 152 -9.46 -14.09 9.80
#